data_AF-A0AAU2U6W3-F1
#
_entry.id   AF-A0AAU2U6W3-F1
#
_cell.length_a   1.000
_cell.length_b   1.000
_cell.length_c   1.000
_cell.angle_alpha   90.00
_cell.angle_beta   90.00
_cell.angle_gamma   90.00
#
_symmetry.space_group_name_H-M   'P 1'
#
loop_
_entity.id
_entity.type
_entity.pdbx_description
1 polymer ?
#
loop_
_entity_poly.entity_id
_entity_poly.type
_entity_poly.pdbx_seq_one_letter_code
_entity_poly.pdbx_strand_id
1 'polypeptide(L)'
;MPHTATPTAPAPHQFTTRQDLDHELTATGAFKALHAAVHASTPRLTSQPHRNEGSEPVCGLRFTEDTPHTGQARARGTVVITPDGILTVRAYTVPGHRWHTALQHLGTLDLQAMRPGHHTSAPTTRTWSLRPQLKDRSFSGHLQLADHVQATTLTERPDSIGDVTAMLSVAPDSRAACRAAWLLAVSFFHVLATGAPARPQP
;
A
#
# COMPACT_ATOMS: atom_id res chain seq x y z
N MET A 1 17.55 29.90 -34.65
CA MET A 1 16.93 28.59 -34.98
C MET A 1 16.22 28.09 -33.74
N PRO A 2 14.93 27.75 -33.79
CA PRO A 2 14.21 27.24 -32.63
C PRO A 2 14.61 25.77 -32.39
N HIS A 3 15.11 25.47 -31.18
CA HIS A 3 15.33 24.10 -30.72
C HIS A 3 13.97 23.43 -30.53
N THR A 4 13.61 22.55 -31.46
CA THR A 4 12.49 21.62 -31.30
C THR A 4 12.92 20.56 -30.29
N ALA A 5 12.50 20.71 -29.03
CA ALA A 5 12.65 19.65 -28.04
C ALA A 5 11.78 18.47 -28.50
N THR A 6 12.42 17.34 -28.82
CA THR A 6 11.73 16.09 -29.09
C THR A 6 10.95 15.68 -27.84
N PRO A 7 9.64 15.35 -27.94
CA PRO A 7 8.90 14.85 -26.79
C PRO A 7 9.53 13.52 -26.37
N THR A 8 10.16 13.51 -25.21
CA THR A 8 10.67 12.29 -24.57
C THR A 8 9.47 11.34 -24.44
N ALA A 9 9.53 10.20 -25.13
CA ALA A 9 8.53 9.17 -24.96
C ALA A 9 8.42 8.84 -23.47
N PRO A 10 7.20 8.77 -22.90
CA PRO A 10 7.04 8.42 -21.50
C PRO A 10 7.74 7.08 -21.26
N ALA A 11 8.57 7.02 -20.22
CA ALA A 11 9.30 5.81 -19.88
C ALA A 11 8.32 4.63 -19.85
N PRO A 12 8.68 3.43 -20.37
CA PRO A 12 7.77 2.28 -20.50
C PRO A 12 7.26 1.70 -19.16
N HIS A 13 7.53 2.40 -18.05
CA HIS A 13 7.31 2.00 -16.68
C HIS A 13 6.19 2.81 -15.98
N GLN A 14 5.51 3.75 -16.65
CA GLN A 14 4.56 4.67 -16.01
C GLN A 14 3.18 4.69 -16.68
N PHE A 15 2.15 4.91 -15.86
CA PHE A 15 0.82 5.32 -16.30
C PHE A 15 0.87 6.81 -16.64
N THR A 16 0.73 7.12 -17.92
CA THR A 16 0.85 8.48 -18.45
C THR A 16 -0.36 9.35 -18.14
N THR A 17 -1.51 8.71 -17.89
CA THR A 17 -2.75 9.39 -17.51
C THR A 17 -3.40 8.74 -16.29
N ARG A 18 -4.21 9.52 -15.57
CA ARG A 18 -5.03 9.02 -14.46
C ARG A 18 -6.01 7.95 -14.92
N GLN A 19 -6.56 8.12 -16.12
CA GLN A 19 -7.53 7.21 -16.69
C GLN A 19 -6.92 5.82 -16.96
N ASP A 20 -5.67 5.76 -17.41
CA ASP A 20 -4.97 4.49 -17.64
C ASP A 20 -4.73 3.74 -16.32
N LEU A 21 -4.33 4.48 -15.28
CA LEU A 21 -4.16 3.92 -13.93
C LEU A 21 -5.50 3.44 -13.36
N ASP A 22 -6.56 4.25 -13.44
CA ASP A 22 -7.90 3.90 -12.97
C ASP A 22 -8.46 2.67 -13.71
N HIS A 23 -8.22 2.58 -15.02
CA HIS A 23 -8.62 1.43 -15.82
C HIS A 23 -7.90 0.15 -15.39
N GLU A 24 -6.58 0.20 -15.22
CA GLU A 24 -5.78 -0.95 -14.78
C GLU A 24 -6.15 -1.38 -13.35
N LEU A 25 -6.37 -0.43 -12.44
CA LEU A 25 -6.81 -0.71 -11.07
C LEU A 25 -8.20 -1.34 -11.01
N THR A 26 -9.07 -0.95 -11.93
CA THR A 26 -10.40 -1.54 -12.09
C THR A 26 -10.28 -2.95 -12.67
N ALA A 27 -9.50 -3.13 -13.73
CA ALA A 27 -9.30 -4.41 -14.41
C ALA A 27 -8.66 -5.47 -13.48
N THR A 28 -7.70 -5.06 -12.66
CA THR A 28 -7.06 -5.95 -11.66
C THR A 28 -7.92 -6.19 -10.42
N GLY A 29 -8.98 -5.41 -10.21
CA GLY A 29 -9.84 -5.47 -9.02
C GLY A 29 -9.20 -4.91 -7.74
N ALA A 30 -8.00 -4.33 -7.82
CA ALA A 30 -7.26 -3.83 -6.66
C ALA A 30 -8.04 -2.73 -5.92
N PHE A 31 -8.62 -1.77 -6.64
CA PHE A 31 -9.39 -0.69 -6.03
C PHE A 31 -10.68 -1.19 -5.35
N LYS A 32 -11.36 -2.15 -5.96
CA LYS A 32 -12.53 -2.82 -5.38
C LYS A 32 -12.16 -3.56 -4.09
N ALA A 33 -11.01 -4.23 -4.07
CA ALA A 33 -10.53 -4.95 -2.89
C ALA A 33 -10.16 -4.00 -1.74
N LEU A 34 -9.55 -2.84 -2.02
CA LEU A 34 -9.31 -1.79 -1.01
C LEU A 34 -10.64 -1.32 -0.39
N HIS A 35 -11.63 -0.99 -1.22
CA HIS A 35 -12.96 -0.61 -0.74
C HIS A 35 -13.62 -1.72 0.09
N ALA A 36 -13.54 -2.98 -0.37
CA ALA A 36 -14.10 -4.11 0.36
C ALA A 36 -13.43 -4.30 1.73
N ALA A 37 -12.11 -4.13 1.83
CA ALA A 37 -11.39 -4.20 3.09
C ALA A 37 -11.83 -3.10 4.08
N VAL A 38 -12.05 -1.87 3.60
CA VAL A 38 -12.64 -0.79 4.44
C VAL A 38 -14.01 -1.21 4.94
N HIS A 39 -14.91 -1.68 4.06
CA HIS A 39 -16.27 -2.03 4.47
C HIS A 39 -16.35 -3.27 5.37
N ALA A 40 -15.38 -4.17 5.29
CA ALA A 40 -15.27 -5.35 6.15
C ALA A 40 -14.64 -5.06 7.53
N SER A 41 -14.04 -3.88 7.72
CA SER A 41 -13.43 -3.51 9.00
C SER A 41 -14.45 -3.49 10.15
N THR A 42 -13.98 -3.89 11.34
CA THR A 42 -14.74 -3.78 12.59
C THR A 42 -13.83 -3.17 13.67
N PRO A 43 -14.20 -2.01 14.24
CA PRO A 43 -15.32 -1.13 13.88
C PRO A 43 -15.21 -0.59 12.43
N ARG A 44 -16.34 -0.17 11.86
CA ARG A 44 -16.41 0.23 10.45
C ARG A 44 -15.59 1.50 10.20
N LEU A 45 -14.70 1.41 9.23
CA LEU A 45 -14.04 2.54 8.63
C LEU A 45 -14.96 3.18 7.58
N THR A 46 -14.98 4.51 7.52
CA THR A 46 -15.49 5.25 6.36
C THR A 46 -14.39 5.45 5.34
N SER A 47 -14.75 5.55 4.06
CA SER A 47 -13.81 5.86 2.99
C SER A 47 -14.26 7.03 2.14
N GLN A 48 -13.32 7.87 1.75
CA GLN A 48 -13.52 8.94 0.78
C GLN A 48 -12.43 8.88 -0.30
N PRO A 49 -12.72 9.24 -1.55
CA PRO A 49 -11.67 9.39 -2.56
C PRO A 49 -10.59 10.37 -2.08
N HIS A 50 -9.33 9.99 -2.23
CA HIS A 50 -8.22 10.90 -1.96
C HIS A 50 -8.04 11.84 -3.16
N ARG A 51 -8.41 13.12 -3.01
CA ARG A 51 -8.06 14.16 -3.96
C ARG A 51 -6.69 14.71 -3.60
N ASN A 52 -5.70 14.53 -4.47
CA ASN A 52 -4.44 15.26 -4.39
C ASN A 52 -4.56 16.47 -5.31
N GLU A 53 -4.57 17.68 -4.75
CA GLU A 53 -4.83 18.92 -5.50
C GLU A 53 -3.59 19.44 -6.26
N GLY A 54 -2.42 18.83 -6.05
CA GLY A 54 -1.13 19.39 -6.48
C GLY A 54 -0.76 19.15 -7.93
N SER A 55 -0.56 17.90 -8.36
CA SER A 55 -0.17 17.50 -9.72
C SER A 55 0.38 16.07 -9.63
N GLU A 56 -0.33 15.13 -10.22
CA GLU A 56 0.10 13.79 -10.69
C GLU A 56 -1.15 12.91 -10.77
N PRO A 57 -1.21 11.93 -11.69
CA PRO A 57 -2.27 10.93 -11.69
C PRO A 57 -2.15 10.03 -10.46
N VAL A 58 -2.68 10.54 -9.35
CA VAL A 58 -2.76 9.88 -8.06
C VAL A 58 -4.18 9.37 -7.83
N CYS A 59 -4.31 8.07 -7.68
CA CYS A 59 -5.52 7.41 -7.22
C CYS A 59 -5.39 7.13 -5.73
N GLY A 60 -6.47 7.25 -4.96
CA GLY A 60 -6.34 6.97 -3.55
C GLY A 60 -7.62 6.98 -2.76
N LEU A 61 -7.48 6.54 -1.52
CA LEU A 61 -8.54 6.35 -0.54
C LEU A 61 -8.11 7.02 0.75
N ARG A 62 -8.97 7.84 1.35
CA ARG A 62 -8.89 8.24 2.76
C ARG A 62 -9.73 7.26 3.55
N PHE A 63 -9.23 6.79 4.69
CA PHE A 63 -10.00 5.98 5.62
C PHE A 63 -9.95 6.54 7.04
N THR A 64 -11.06 6.45 7.75
CA THR A 64 -11.21 6.95 9.12
C THR A 64 -12.14 6.03 9.91
N GLU A 65 -11.77 5.70 11.15
CA GLU A 65 -12.66 5.06 12.11
C GLU A 65 -13.52 6.13 12.79
N ASP A 66 -14.81 6.13 12.50
CA ASP A 66 -15.74 7.03 13.16
C ASP A 66 -16.06 6.49 14.56
N THR A 67 -15.62 7.20 15.59
CA THR A 67 -16.06 6.95 16.97
C THR A 67 -17.20 7.92 17.31
N PRO A 68 -18.46 7.44 17.39
CA PRO A 68 -19.64 8.30 17.47
C PRO A 68 -19.76 9.13 18.76
N HIS A 69 -18.90 8.95 19.77
CA HIS A 69 -19.06 9.56 21.09
C HIS A 69 -17.87 10.39 21.59
N THR A 70 -16.70 10.29 20.95
CA THR A 70 -15.47 10.98 21.41
C THR A 70 -14.96 12.01 20.41
N GLY A 71 -15.45 12.03 19.17
CA GLY A 71 -14.93 12.90 18.10
C GLY A 71 -13.47 12.62 17.70
N GLN A 72 -12.83 11.60 18.28
CA GLN A 72 -11.42 11.25 18.05
C GLN A 72 -11.31 9.95 17.26
N ALA A 73 -10.95 10.05 15.98
CA ALA A 73 -10.70 8.87 15.15
C ALA A 73 -9.56 8.01 15.72
N ARG A 74 -9.85 6.74 16.00
CA ARG A 74 -8.86 5.77 16.51
C ARG A 74 -7.94 5.23 15.42
N ALA A 75 -8.43 5.15 14.19
CA ALA A 75 -7.64 4.82 13.01
C ALA A 75 -7.93 5.84 11.91
N ARG A 76 -6.89 6.41 11.31
CA ARG A 76 -7.00 7.32 10.16
C ARG A 76 -5.82 7.13 9.24
N GLY A 77 -6.05 7.19 7.94
CA GLY A 77 -4.97 7.05 6.98
C GLY A 77 -5.35 7.34 5.54
N THR A 78 -4.36 7.14 4.67
CA THR A 78 -4.53 7.18 3.23
C THR A 78 -3.93 5.96 2.56
N VAL A 79 -4.53 5.55 1.46
CA VAL A 79 -3.93 4.64 0.48
C VAL A 79 -3.78 5.45 -0.80
N VAL A 80 -2.58 5.48 -1.36
CA VAL A 80 -2.22 6.32 -2.50
C VAL A 80 -1.50 5.47 -3.51
N ILE A 81 -1.85 5.60 -4.79
CA ILE A 81 -1.21 4.92 -5.91
C ILE A 81 -0.72 5.99 -6.87
N THR A 82 0.58 6.00 -7.10
CA THR A 82 1.28 6.97 -7.97
C THR A 82 1.36 6.47 -9.42
N PRO A 83 1.74 7.34 -10.37
CA PRO A 83 1.79 7.01 -11.80
C PRO A 83 2.79 5.91 -12.16
N ASP A 84 3.80 5.68 -11.33
CA ASP A 84 4.75 4.57 -11.45
C ASP A 84 4.21 3.25 -10.87
N GLY A 85 2.96 3.23 -10.37
CA GLY A 85 2.32 2.07 -9.80
C GLY A 85 2.73 1.77 -8.35
N ILE A 86 3.52 2.63 -7.70
CA ILE A 86 3.83 2.48 -6.28
C ILE A 86 2.54 2.68 -5.48
N LEU A 87 2.20 1.69 -4.64
CA LEU A 87 1.11 1.79 -3.70
C LEU A 87 1.65 2.07 -2.30
N THR A 88 1.20 3.18 -1.71
CA THR A 88 1.57 3.60 -0.37
C THR A 88 0.37 3.61 0.56
N VAL A 89 0.46 2.91 1.69
CA VAL A 89 -0.47 2.98 2.81
C VAL A 89 0.14 3.85 3.89
N ARG A 90 -0.55 4.93 4.29
CA ARG A 90 -0.15 5.85 5.36
C ARG A 90 -1.18 5.76 6.49
N ALA A 91 -0.70 5.65 7.72
CA ALA A 91 -1.51 5.78 8.92
C ALA A 91 -1.08 7.06 9.68
N TYR A 92 -2.04 7.91 10.02
CA TYR A 92 -1.83 9.14 10.81
C TYR A 92 -2.12 8.93 12.30
N THR A 93 -2.51 7.73 12.67
CA THR A 93 -2.68 7.28 14.05
C THR A 93 -1.53 6.36 14.41
N VAL A 94 -1.16 6.34 15.70
CA VAL A 94 -0.02 5.55 16.20
C VAL A 94 -0.05 4.11 15.67
N PRO A 95 1.03 3.62 15.03
CA PRO A 95 1.13 2.23 14.59
C PRO A 95 1.09 1.33 15.81
N GLY A 96 -0.08 0.74 16.06
CA GLY A 96 -0.28 -0.24 17.12
C GLY A 96 0.01 -1.67 16.65
N HIS A 97 -0.42 -2.62 17.46
CA HIS A 97 -0.30 -4.05 17.19
C HIS A 97 -0.77 -4.45 15.77
N ARG A 98 -1.86 -3.85 15.26
CA ARG A 98 -2.40 -4.14 13.92
C ARG A 98 -1.42 -3.85 12.79
N TRP A 99 -0.62 -2.79 12.90
CA TRP A 99 0.41 -2.47 11.90
C TRP A 99 1.49 -3.53 11.86
N HIS A 100 2.00 -3.93 13.03
CA HIS A 100 3.00 -4.98 13.14
C HIS A 100 2.48 -6.34 12.65
N THR A 101 1.24 -6.72 12.98
CA THR A 101 0.60 -7.93 12.47
C THR A 101 0.49 -7.91 10.94
N ALA A 102 0.11 -6.77 10.36
CA ALA A 102 0.03 -6.63 8.90
C ALA A 102 1.41 -6.74 8.22
N LEU A 103 2.46 -6.14 8.82
CA LEU A 103 3.84 -6.31 8.34
C LEU A 103 4.29 -7.77 8.41
N GLN A 104 4.07 -8.44 9.54
CA GLN A 104 4.40 -9.86 9.70
C GLN A 104 3.69 -10.71 8.66
N HIS A 105 2.40 -10.45 8.41
CA HIS A 105 1.63 -11.16 7.40
C HIS A 105 2.27 -11.04 6.01
N LEU A 106 2.70 -9.83 5.60
CA LEU A 106 3.42 -9.64 4.33
C LEU A 106 4.69 -10.51 4.22
N GLY A 107 5.46 -10.65 5.31
CA GLY A 107 6.67 -11.48 5.32
C GLY A 107 6.39 -12.99 5.19
N THR A 108 5.17 -13.41 5.52
CA THR A 108 4.71 -14.80 5.42
C THR A 108 3.98 -15.12 4.13
N LEU A 109 3.70 -14.13 3.26
CA LEU A 109 3.00 -14.37 2.01
C LEU A 109 3.88 -15.13 1.03
N ASP A 110 3.41 -16.30 0.63
CA ASP A 110 4.00 -17.04 -0.47
C ASP A 110 3.51 -16.47 -1.81
N LEU A 111 4.41 -15.74 -2.48
CA LEU A 111 4.16 -15.17 -3.81
C LEU A 111 4.18 -16.21 -4.92
N GLN A 112 4.83 -17.37 -4.70
CA GLN A 112 4.85 -18.46 -5.68
C GLN A 112 3.45 -19.10 -5.77
N ALA A 113 2.72 -19.16 -4.66
CA ALA A 113 1.34 -19.64 -4.61
C ALA A 113 0.34 -18.74 -5.35
N MET A 114 0.71 -17.49 -5.69
CA MET A 114 -0.12 -16.57 -6.47
C MET A 114 0.07 -16.68 -8.00
N ARG A 115 0.97 -17.55 -8.48
CA ARG A 115 1.12 -17.86 -9.91
C ARG A 115 0.27 -19.10 -10.28
N PRO A 116 -0.68 -19.00 -11.23
CA PRO A 116 -1.38 -20.17 -11.73
C PRO A 116 -0.40 -21.15 -12.38
N GLY A 117 -0.32 -22.39 -11.88
CA GLY A 117 0.41 -23.49 -12.52
C GLY A 117 1.87 -23.70 -12.10
N HIS A 118 2.35 -23.10 -11.00
CA HIS A 118 3.70 -23.40 -10.48
C HIS A 118 3.64 -24.38 -9.30
N HIS A 119 4.40 -25.46 -9.40
CA HIS A 119 4.51 -26.47 -8.35
C HIS A 119 5.35 -25.97 -7.18
N THR A 120 4.89 -26.35 -5.99
CA THR A 120 5.42 -26.12 -4.64
C THR A 120 6.94 -26.25 -4.55
N SER A 121 7.64 -25.12 -4.63
CA SER A 121 8.93 -24.95 -3.96
C SER A 121 8.70 -24.55 -2.50
N ALA A 122 9.55 -25.02 -1.59
CA ALA A 122 9.45 -24.76 -0.15
C ALA A 122 9.21 -23.27 0.16
N PRO A 123 8.35 -22.93 1.16
CA PRO A 123 8.07 -21.55 1.51
C PRO A 123 9.37 -20.88 1.90
N THR A 124 9.86 -19.98 1.05
CA THR A 124 11.02 -19.16 1.40
C THR A 124 10.50 -18.08 2.34
N THR A 125 10.69 -18.25 3.64
CA THR A 125 10.31 -17.22 4.61
C THR A 125 11.08 -15.94 4.31
N ARG A 126 10.37 -14.87 3.94
CA ARG A 126 10.99 -13.57 3.66
C ARG A 126 10.92 -12.73 4.91
N THR A 127 12.05 -12.54 5.55
CA THR A 127 12.13 -11.77 6.78
C THR A 127 12.34 -10.28 6.49
N TRP A 128 11.58 -9.45 7.19
CA TRP A 128 11.83 -8.00 7.22
C TRP A 128 13.22 -7.71 7.78
N SER A 129 13.99 -6.87 7.07
CA SER A 129 15.17 -6.24 7.64
C SER A 129 14.74 -4.96 8.37
N LEU A 130 14.22 -5.10 9.59
CA LEU A 130 13.88 -3.96 10.45
C LEU A 130 15.14 -3.37 11.07
N ARG A 131 15.34 -2.06 10.92
CA ARG A 131 16.42 -1.30 11.53
C ARG A 131 15.82 -0.18 12.39
N PRO A 132 16.18 -0.09 13.68
CA PRO A 132 15.83 1.07 14.48
C PRO A 132 16.56 2.28 13.89
N GLN A 133 15.86 3.40 13.78
CA GLN A 133 16.53 4.67 13.52
C GLN A 133 16.77 5.38 14.85
N LEU A 134 17.99 5.88 15.03
CA LEU A 134 18.42 6.55 16.26
C LEU A 134 17.60 7.83 16.56
N LYS A 135 16.92 8.37 15.54
CA LYS A 135 16.01 9.51 15.67
C LYS A 135 14.60 9.02 16.02
N ASP A 136 14.09 9.48 17.16
CA ASP A 136 12.65 9.46 17.50
C ASP A 136 11.98 8.09 17.71
N ARG A 137 12.76 7.06 18.08
CA ARG A 137 12.26 5.67 18.28
C ARG A 137 11.53 5.14 17.06
N SER A 138 11.94 5.60 15.87
CA SER A 138 11.37 5.18 14.61
C SER A 138 11.98 3.85 14.15
N PHE A 139 11.24 3.12 13.32
CA PHE A 139 11.71 1.89 12.69
C PHE A 139 11.57 2.03 11.19
N SER A 140 12.63 1.65 10.47
CA SER A 140 12.57 1.48 9.02
C SER A 140 12.74 0.00 8.70
N GLY A 141 11.97 -0.49 7.74
CA GLY A 141 12.00 -1.88 7.32
C GLY A 141 12.07 -1.97 5.81
N HIS A 142 12.81 -2.96 5.34
CA HIS A 142 12.81 -3.36 3.94
C HIS A 142 12.48 -4.86 3.85
N LEU A 143 11.68 -5.22 2.85
CA LEU A 143 11.33 -6.58 2.49
C LEU A 143 11.37 -6.72 0.97
N GLN A 144 12.33 -7.51 0.46
CA GLN A 144 12.29 -7.94 -0.94
C GLN A 144 11.26 -9.05 -1.05
N LEU A 145 10.13 -8.79 -1.72
CA LEU A 145 9.02 -9.73 -1.84
C LEU A 145 9.20 -10.64 -3.06
N ALA A 146 9.69 -10.11 -4.17
CA ALA A 146 10.12 -10.88 -5.34
C ALA A 146 11.22 -10.09 -6.06
N ASP A 147 11.86 -10.65 -7.08
CA ASP A 147 12.87 -9.93 -7.88
C ASP A 147 12.34 -8.59 -8.43
N HIS A 148 11.02 -8.51 -8.64
CA HIS A 148 10.31 -7.39 -9.25
C HIS A 148 9.44 -6.57 -8.29
N VAL A 149 9.42 -6.88 -6.99
CA VAL A 149 8.63 -6.15 -6.00
C VAL A 149 9.39 -5.99 -4.69
N GLN A 150 9.50 -4.74 -4.26
CA GLN A 150 10.07 -4.37 -2.96
C GLN A 150 9.01 -3.69 -2.09
N ALA A 151 9.07 -3.94 -0.78
CA ALA A 151 8.26 -3.25 0.21
C ALA A 151 9.17 -2.54 1.22
N THR A 152 8.85 -1.30 1.51
CA THR A 152 9.51 -0.48 2.53
C THR A 152 8.49 -0.02 3.54
N THR A 153 8.87 -0.01 4.81
CA THR A 153 8.03 0.55 5.87
C THR A 153 8.82 1.52 6.74
N LEU A 154 8.12 2.52 7.25
CA LEU A 154 8.64 3.50 8.18
C LEU A 154 7.58 3.72 9.26
N THR A 155 7.96 3.66 10.52
CA THR A 155 7.11 4.04 11.65
C THR A 155 7.80 5.15 12.42
N GLU A 156 7.16 6.30 12.55
CA GLU A 156 7.69 7.48 13.25
C GLU A 156 6.83 7.79 14.47
N ARG A 157 7.42 8.46 15.46
CA ARG A 157 6.63 9.08 16.52
C ARG A 157 6.02 10.36 15.95
N PRO A 158 4.71 10.63 16.13
CA PRO A 158 4.13 11.84 15.59
C PRO A 158 4.63 13.05 16.39
N ASP A 159 5.21 14.03 15.70
CA ASP A 159 5.65 15.29 16.31
C ASP A 159 4.47 16.28 16.46
N SER A 160 3.43 16.15 15.63
CA SER A 160 2.22 16.96 15.66
C SER A 160 0.94 16.17 15.34
N ILE A 161 -0.22 16.77 15.61
CA ILE A 161 -1.53 16.19 15.26
C ILE A 161 -1.72 16.28 13.74
N GLY A 162 -1.52 15.16 13.05
CA GLY A 162 -1.72 15.06 11.59
C GLY A 162 -0.55 14.43 10.84
N ASP A 163 0.58 14.22 11.50
CA ASP A 163 1.76 13.60 10.89
C ASP A 163 1.54 12.12 10.55
N VAL A 164 2.19 11.67 9.47
CA VAL A 164 2.22 10.26 9.10
C VAL A 164 2.99 9.52 10.18
N THR A 165 2.29 8.71 10.96
CA THR A 165 2.90 7.94 12.04
C THR A 165 3.44 6.60 11.56
N ALA A 166 2.87 6.07 10.48
CA ALA A 166 3.42 4.91 9.80
C ALA A 166 3.13 4.92 8.30
N MET A 167 4.06 4.36 7.54
CA MET A 167 4.00 4.27 6.10
C MET A 167 4.48 2.88 5.66
N LEU A 168 3.77 2.31 4.70
CA LEU A 168 4.21 1.16 3.91
C LEU A 168 4.15 1.58 2.44
N SER A 169 5.24 1.41 1.71
CA SER A 169 5.29 1.59 0.27
C SER A 169 5.69 0.27 -0.39
N VAL A 170 4.87 -0.19 -1.33
CA VAL A 170 5.15 -1.37 -2.16
C VAL A 170 5.42 -0.88 -3.58
N ALA A 171 6.68 -1.01 -4.01
CA ALA A 171 7.15 -0.52 -5.29
C ALA A 171 7.37 -1.69 -6.26
N PRO A 172 6.68 -1.69 -7.42
CA PRO A 172 7.01 -2.57 -8.53
C PRO A 172 8.26 -2.09 -9.26
N ASP A 173 8.99 -2.98 -9.91
CA ASP A 173 10.10 -2.64 -10.82
C ASP A 173 9.64 -2.23 -12.23
N SER A 174 8.38 -2.55 -12.56
CA SER A 174 7.82 -2.45 -13.90
C SER A 174 6.30 -2.46 -13.85
N ARG A 175 5.66 -1.99 -14.94
CA ARG A 175 4.19 -2.02 -15.04
C ARG A 175 3.61 -3.43 -14.94
N ALA A 176 4.31 -4.44 -15.44
CA ALA A 176 3.88 -5.84 -15.34
C ALA A 176 3.87 -6.36 -13.87
N ALA A 177 4.74 -5.80 -13.03
CA ALA A 177 4.82 -6.10 -11.60
C ALA A 177 3.76 -5.39 -10.74
N CYS A 178 3.09 -4.34 -11.28
CA CYS A 178 2.09 -3.55 -10.55
C CYS A 178 0.99 -4.41 -9.92
N ARG A 179 0.48 -5.40 -10.65
CA ARG A 179 -0.59 -6.28 -10.13
C ARG A 179 -0.15 -7.02 -8.87
N ALA A 180 1.06 -7.57 -8.86
CA ALA A 180 1.60 -8.26 -7.69
C ALA A 180 1.82 -7.28 -6.53
N ALA A 181 2.42 -6.11 -6.81
CA ALA A 181 2.64 -5.06 -5.82
C ALA A 181 1.32 -4.59 -5.18
N TRP A 182 0.28 -4.37 -5.98
CA TRP A 182 -1.03 -3.93 -5.49
C TRP A 182 -1.72 -5.00 -4.66
N LEU A 183 -1.67 -6.28 -5.08
CA LEU A 183 -2.24 -7.36 -4.28
C LEU A 183 -1.57 -7.49 -2.91
N LEU A 184 -0.25 -7.36 -2.85
CA LEU A 184 0.50 -7.35 -1.59
C LEU A 184 0.06 -6.21 -0.68
N ALA A 185 0.01 -4.98 -1.22
CA ALA A 185 -0.43 -3.83 -0.45
C ALA A 185 -1.91 -3.92 -0.02
N VAL A 186 -2.78 -4.48 -0.85
CA VAL A 186 -4.18 -4.77 -0.51
C VAL A 186 -4.25 -5.80 0.62
N SER A 187 -3.46 -6.87 0.58
CA SER A 187 -3.40 -7.87 1.65
C SER A 187 -2.93 -7.27 2.97
N PHE A 188 -1.90 -6.42 2.93
CA PHE A 188 -1.49 -5.65 4.11
C PHE A 188 -2.62 -4.77 4.64
N PHE A 189 -3.24 -3.98 3.74
CA PHE A 189 -4.32 -3.08 4.11
C PHE A 189 -5.53 -3.83 4.69
N HIS A 190 -5.84 -5.02 4.15
CA HIS A 190 -6.88 -5.88 4.69
C HIS A 190 -6.59 -6.26 6.14
N VAL A 191 -5.39 -6.76 6.45
CA VAL A 191 -5.00 -7.08 7.83
C VAL A 191 -5.06 -5.85 8.73
N LEU A 192 -4.59 -4.71 8.23
CA LEU A 192 -4.63 -3.45 8.96
C LEU A 192 -6.07 -3.05 9.31
N ALA A 193 -6.98 -3.15 8.35
CA ALA A 193 -8.38 -2.73 8.48
C ALA A 193 -9.23 -3.71 9.31
N THR A 194 -9.08 -5.02 9.07
CA THR A 194 -9.94 -6.05 9.68
C THR A 194 -9.31 -6.71 10.92
N GLY A 195 -8.00 -6.62 11.08
CA GLY A 195 -7.25 -7.37 12.10
C GLY A 195 -7.07 -8.86 11.77
N ALA A 196 -7.55 -9.33 10.62
CA ALA A 196 -7.46 -10.73 10.19
C ALA A 196 -6.69 -10.85 8.86
N PRO A 197 -5.93 -11.94 8.63
CA PRO A 197 -5.35 -12.24 7.31
C PRO A 197 -6.44 -12.28 6.24
N ALA A 198 -6.16 -11.67 5.08
CA ALA A 198 -7.06 -11.74 3.93
C ALA A 198 -7.25 -13.22 3.57
N ARG A 199 -8.47 -13.74 3.65
CA ARG A 199 -8.74 -15.09 3.13
C ARG A 199 -8.56 -15.04 1.61
N PRO A 200 -7.73 -15.92 1.02
CA PRO A 200 -7.76 -16.10 -0.43
C PRO A 200 -9.19 -16.52 -0.80
N GLN A 201 -9.85 -15.73 -1.64
CA GLN A 201 -11.12 -16.17 -2.21
C GLN A 201 -10.84 -17.34 -3.16
N PRO A 202 -11.60 -18.44 -3.06
CA PRO A 202 -11.49 -19.58 -3.98
C PRO A 202 -11.91 -19.20 -5.41
#